data_AF-A0A0Q8RBY5-F1
#
_entry.id   AF-A0A0Q8RBY5-F1
#
_cell.length_a   1.000
_cell.length_b   1.000
_cell.length_c   1.000
_cell.angle_alpha   90.00
_cell.angle_beta   90.00
_cell.angle_gamma   90.00
#
_symmetry.space_group_name_H-M   'P 1'
#
loop_
_entity.id
_entity.type
_entity.pdbx_description
1 polymer ?
#
loop_
_entity_poly.entity_id
_entity_poly.type
_entity_poly.pdbx_seq_one_letter_code
_entity_poly.pdbx_strand_id
1 'polypeptide(L)'
;MRCDVTKESDMRRYRGYEIECSTVRATLGKPSVKWYCQLRIRKFGEPMSMQYQVTVIAWTMRSASVLGLHQAKERIDDVLGIELPA
;
A
#
# COMPACT_ATOMS: atom_id res chain seq x y z
N MET A 1 -28.17 -2.18 1.42
CA MET A 1 -27.13 -1.30 0.86
C MET A 1 -25.88 -2.12 0.64
N ARG A 2 -25.55 -2.45 -0.61
CA ARG A 2 -24.27 -3.09 -0.96
C ARG A 2 -23.23 -1.98 -0.96
N CYS A 3 -22.28 -2.00 -0.03
CA CYS A 3 -21.12 -1.13 -0.12
C CYS A 3 -20.27 -1.63 -1.29
N ASP A 4 -20.34 -0.94 -2.43
CA ASP A 4 -19.42 -1.15 -3.54
C ASP A 4 -17.98 -1.00 -3.04
N VAL A 5 -17.31 -2.15 -2.88
CA VAL A 5 -15.88 -2.22 -2.63
C VAL A 5 -15.22 -1.88 -3.96
N THR A 6 -15.03 -0.60 -4.24
CA THR A 6 -14.13 -0.18 -5.33
C THR A 6 -12.74 -0.65 -4.97
N LYS A 7 -12.35 -1.81 -5.49
CA LYS A 7 -11.01 -2.36 -5.33
C LYS A 7 -10.12 -1.70 -6.38
N GLU A 8 -9.51 -0.57 -6.03
CA GLU A 8 -8.50 0.06 -6.88
C GLU A 8 -7.17 -0.66 -6.59
N SER A 9 -6.68 -1.45 -7.56
CA SER A 9 -5.37 -2.10 -7.50
C SER A 9 -4.37 -1.23 -8.27
N ASP A 10 -3.50 -0.55 -7.54
CA ASP A 10 -2.40 0.20 -8.13
C ASP A 10 -1.16 -0.70 -8.17
N MET A 11 -0.74 -1.10 -9.37
CA MET A 11 0.52 -1.84 -9.57
C MET A 11 1.65 -0.87 -9.94
N ARG A 12 2.71 -0.83 -9.15
CA ARG A 12 3.88 0.04 -9.38
C ARG A 12 5.18 -0.72 -9.32
N ARG A 13 6.11 -0.37 -10.22
CA ARG A 13 7.48 -0.88 -10.21
C ARG A 13 8.39 0.09 -9.47
N TYR A 14 9.23 -0.40 -8.57
CA TYR A 14 10.17 0.40 -7.79
C TYR A 14 11.43 -0.39 -7.45
N ARG A 15 12.62 0.12 -7.83
CA ARG A 15 13.94 -0.46 -7.49
C ARG A 15 14.08 -1.98 -7.69
N GLY A 16 13.50 -2.50 -8.78
CA GLY A 16 13.54 -3.94 -9.07
C GLY A 16 12.45 -4.77 -8.37
N TYR A 17 11.49 -4.11 -7.73
CA TYR A 17 10.31 -4.71 -7.12
C TYR A 17 9.04 -4.31 -7.85
N GLU A 18 8.05 -5.18 -7.80
CA GLU A 18 6.67 -4.96 -8.18
C GLU A 18 5.84 -4.88 -6.90
N ILE A 19 5.09 -3.79 -6.77
CA ILE A 19 4.24 -3.49 -5.63
C ILE A 19 2.81 -3.46 -6.14
N GLU A 20 1.97 -4.31 -5.59
CA GLU A 20 0.52 -4.27 -5.79
C GLU A 20 -0.11 -3.75 -4.49
N CYS A 21 -0.92 -2.69 -4.58
CA CYS A 21 -1.64 -2.11 -3.45
C CYS A 21 -3.14 -2.20 -3.69
N SER A 22 -3.84 -2.95 -2.84
CA SER A 22 -5.29 -3.05 -2.83
C SER A 22 -5.86 -2.38 -1.59
N THR A 23 -6.57 -1.26 -1.78
CA THR A 23 -7.10 -0.45 -0.68
C THR A 23 -8.57 -0.79 -0.39
N VAL A 24 -8.88 -1.09 0.86
CA VAL A 24 -10.22 -1.40 1.34
C VAL A 24 -10.57 -0.49 2.50
N ARG A 25 -11.82 0.01 2.54
CA ARG A 25 -12.29 0.86 3.64
C ARG A 25 -12.43 0.01 4.92
N ALA A 26 -11.75 0.41 5.99
CA ALA A 26 -11.77 -0.29 7.27
C ALA A 26 -12.89 0.22 8.17
N THR A 27 -12.99 1.54 8.36
CA THR A 27 -13.96 2.15 9.28
C THR A 27 -14.27 3.59 8.87
N LEU A 28 -15.54 3.98 8.94
CA LEU A 28 -15.97 5.37 8.84
C LEU A 28 -15.73 6.08 10.19
N GLY A 29 -14.71 6.94 10.24
CA GLY A 29 -14.53 7.93 11.31
C GLY A 29 -14.82 9.33 10.76
N LYS A 30 -15.31 10.24 11.62
CA LYS A 30 -15.30 11.69 11.34
C LYS A 30 -14.18 12.30 12.18
N PRO A 31 -13.28 13.14 11.62
CA PRO A 31 -13.23 13.64 10.24
C PRO A 31 -12.58 12.67 9.23
N SER A 32 -11.85 11.65 9.68
CA SER A 32 -11.02 10.82 8.80
C SER A 32 -11.47 9.37 8.68
N VAL A 33 -11.33 8.78 7.49
CA VAL A 33 -11.64 7.37 7.24
C VAL A 33 -10.39 6.51 7.44
N LYS A 34 -10.55 5.37 8.11
CA LYS A 34 -9.50 4.35 8.26
C LYS A 34 -9.55 3.41 7.06
N TRP A 35 -8.41 3.11 6.46
CA TRP A 35 -8.26 2.23 5.30
C TRP A 35 -7.24 1.14 5.59
N TYR A 36 -7.52 -0.06 5.07
CA TYR A 36 -6.57 -1.15 5.01
C TYR A 36 -5.99 -1.20 3.60
N CYS A 37 -4.68 -1.06 3.48
CA CYS A 37 -3.96 -1.27 2.23
C CYS A 37 -3.28 -2.62 2.30
N GLN A 38 -3.78 -3.57 1.51
CA GLN A 38 -3.14 -4.86 1.32
C GLN A 38 -2.03 -4.68 0.29
N LEU A 39 -0.79 -4.86 0.73
CA LEU A 39 0.41 -4.70 -0.08
C LEU A 39 0.96 -6.07 -0.41
N ARG A 40 1.24 -6.28 -1.68
CA ARG A 40 1.98 -7.43 -2.18
C ARG A 40 3.22 -6.93 -2.90
N ILE A 41 4.38 -7.26 -2.34
CA ILE A 41 5.68 -6.87 -2.89
C ILE A 41 6.38 -8.11 -3.42
N ARG A 42 6.84 -8.05 -4.66
CA ARG A 42 7.60 -9.12 -5.31
C ARG A 42 8.86 -8.55 -5.93
N LYS A 43 10.01 -9.15 -5.65
CA LYS A 43 11.25 -8.79 -6.34
C LYS A 43 11.31 -9.45 -7.72
N PHE A 44 11.80 -8.75 -8.73
CA PHE A 44 11.97 -9.37 -10.05
C PHE A 44 12.99 -10.52 -9.97
N GLY A 45 12.62 -11.65 -10.57
CA GLY A 45 13.43 -12.86 -10.53
C GLY A 45 13.19 -13.74 -9.29
N GLU A 46 12.44 -13.27 -8.29
CA GLU A 46 12.04 -14.10 -7.16
C GLU A 46 10.59 -14.60 -7.31
N PRO A 47 10.32 -15.90 -7.07
CA PRO A 47 8.98 -16.44 -7.16
C PRO A 47 8.10 -16.05 -5.96
N MET A 48 8.72 -15.76 -4.80
CA MET A 48 7.99 -15.42 -3.59
C MET A 48 7.64 -13.93 -3.56
N SER A 49 6.39 -13.65 -3.20
CA SER A 49 5.93 -12.30 -2.88
C SER A 49 5.72 -12.17 -1.37
N MET A 50 6.22 -11.09 -0.79
CA MET A 50 5.86 -10.70 0.57
C MET A 50 4.49 -10.04 0.55
N GLN A 51 3.60 -10.45 1.45
CA GLN A 51 2.28 -9.87 1.61
C GLN A 51 2.14 -9.33 3.03
N TYR A 52 1.62 -8.12 3.14
CA TYR A 52 1.32 -7.53 4.44
C TYR A 52 0.23 -6.47 4.30
N GLN A 53 -0.37 -6.11 5.43
CA GLN A 53 -1.42 -5.11 5.50
C GLN A 53 -0.90 -3.92 6.28
N VAL A 54 -1.07 -2.73 5.71
CA VAL A 54 -0.88 -1.47 6.44
C VAL A 54 -2.20 -0.78 6.67
N THR A 55 -2.26 -0.01 7.75
CA THR A 55 -3.41 0.79 8.10
C THR A 55 -3.06 2.25 7.89
N VAL A 56 -3.86 2.94 7.08
CA VAL A 56 -3.67 4.38 6.82
C VAL A 56 -4.95 5.15 7.12
N ILE A 57 -4.77 6.41 7.51
CA ILE A 57 -5.87 7.33 7.77
C ILE A 57 -5.89 8.34 6.63
N ALA A 58 -7.00 8.38 5.89
CA ALA A 58 -7.13 9.27 4.73
C ALA A 58 -8.59 9.63 4.47
N TRP A 59 -8.81 10.76 3.80
CA TRP A 59 -10.15 11.21 3.41
C TRP A 59 -10.70 10.45 2.21
N THR A 60 -9.83 10.06 1.27
CA THR A 60 -10.21 9.38 0.03
C THR A 60 -9.48 8.05 -0.12
N MET A 61 -10.06 7.13 -0.89
CA MET A 61 -9.45 5.86 -1.24
C MET A 61 -8.12 6.06 -1.98
N ARG A 62 -8.07 7.01 -2.92
CA ARG A 62 -6.87 7.35 -3.68
C ARG A 62 -5.74 7.84 -2.78
N SER A 63 -6.04 8.71 -1.82
CA SER A 63 -5.06 9.16 -0.82
C SER A 63 -4.54 7.98 0.02
N ALA A 64 -5.43 7.07 0.42
CA ALA A 64 -5.02 5.85 1.12
C ALA A 64 -4.13 4.94 0.26
N SER A 65 -4.45 4.71 -1.01
CA SER A 65 -3.60 3.94 -1.94
C SER A 65 -2.21 4.57 -2.09
N VAL A 66 -2.13 5.90 -2.23
CA VAL A 66 -0.85 6.60 -2.31
C VAL A 66 -0.02 6.44 -1.03
N LEU A 67 -0.64 6.57 0.14
CA LEU A 67 0.04 6.39 1.43
C LEU A 67 0.49 4.93 1.63
N GLY A 68 -0.34 3.95 1.27
CA GLY A 68 0.03 2.53 1.30
C GLY A 68 1.22 2.24 0.39
N LEU A 69 1.21 2.76 -0.84
CA LEU A 69 2.34 2.65 -1.76
C LEU A 69 3.61 3.35 -1.24
N HIS A 70 3.48 4.46 -0.52
CA HIS A 70 4.62 5.15 0.08
C HIS A 70 5.29 4.28 1.15
N GLN A 71 4.50 3.75 2.08
CA GLN A 71 5.00 2.83 3.11
C GLN A 71 5.60 1.56 2.51
N ALA A 72 5.05 1.08 1.39
CA ALA A 72 5.61 -0.05 0.66
C ALA A 72 7.04 0.23 0.13
N LYS A 73 7.29 1.46 -0.34
CA LYS A 73 8.60 1.88 -0.82
C LYS A 73 9.59 2.07 0.31
N GLU A 74 9.18 2.73 1.39
CA GLU A 74 10.00 2.87 2.60
C GLU A 74 10.46 1.50 3.10
N ARG A 75 9.54 0.52 3.14
CA ARG A 75 9.88 -0.86 3.50
C ARG A 75 10.92 -1.50 2.58
N ILE A 76 10.82 -1.27 1.27
CA ILE A 76 11.81 -1.76 0.30
C ILE A 76 13.15 -1.07 0.54
N ASP A 77 13.14 0.23 0.80
CA ASP A 77 14.35 1.01 1.05
C ASP A 77 15.03 0.56 2.35
N ASP A 78 14.27 0.29 3.42
CA ASP A 78 14.75 -0.29 4.68
C ASP A 78 15.39 -1.66 4.45
N VAL A 79 14.74 -2.55 3.69
CA VAL A 79 15.27 -3.90 3.39
C VAL A 79 16.54 -3.84 2.55
N LEU A 80 16.63 -2.85 1.66
CA LEU A 80 17.83 -2.61 0.86
C LEU A 80 18.93 -1.85 1.64
N GLY A 81 18.65 -1.41 2.88
CA GLY A 81 19.58 -0.64 3.70
C GLY A 81 19.87 0.75 3.14
N ILE A 82 18.92 1.33 2.38
CA ILE A 82 19.08 2.65 1.77
C ILE A 82 18.49 3.67 2.72
N GLU A 83 19.35 4.29 3.54
CA GLU A 83 18.97 5.44 4.36
C GLU A 83 18.56 6.60 3.42
N LEU A 84 17.30 7.02 3.50
CA LEU A 84 16.87 8.26 2.86
C LEU A 84 17.54 9.43 3.57
N PRO A 85 18.12 10.41 2.85
CA PRO A 85 18.67 11.60 3.49
C PRO A 85 17.55 12.34 4.24
N ALA A 86 17.83 12.67 5.50
CA ALA A 86 16.95 13.40 6.41
C ALA A 86 16.54 14.78 5.89
#